data_AF-A0A8E2JV23-F1
#
_entry.id   AF-A0A8E2JV23-F1
#
_cell.length_a   1.000
_cell.length_b   1.000
_cell.length_c   1.000
_cell.angle_alpha   90.00
_cell.angle_beta   90.00
_cell.angle_gamma   90.00
#
_symmetry.space_group_name_H-M   'P 1'
#
loop_
_entity.id
_entity.type
_entity.pdbx_description
1 polymer ?
#
loop_
_entity_poly.entity_id
_entity_poly.type
_entity_poly.pdbx_seq_one_letter_code
_entity_poly.pdbx_strand_id
1 'polypeptide(L)'
;MDDVPGDSFVLLHPLVCVFSGVSVSGNLSVTSAPPDPLGISRVSGFYGPGAWAGWFLTLAASWIGLASHPRTKFDLNTWLFLLGVAWASADLIHLCYSLGTLTASGASSEVLDAERGSIGAAYTVVFWGYAHALLQLIICSQFEHLPIQRLRTITIGLLLPFISLMFMANFIPDYRVPALYWHGMSGCGHFTYNLILFYFIALKPVGNLLFLYSLMPHCTLRRQPGQTTTTISITYPPIPRRTVKIGMFTVKVPGIKVIGFPAYERGSPGVPVSVPIRGCFVCVWWSGSIFFLLSIPFISVCYIFKAYFRLGSSPSQSCFFMPCAPQSISDSDQAYALLGGLVTFLFEIVPALLRYIKRKLEERRNRVSPPE
;
A
#
# COMPACT_ATOMS: atom_id res chain seq x y z
N MET A 1 -17.71 -48.99 -54.37
CA MET A 1 -19.02 -48.63 -53.80
C MET A 1 -18.80 -48.48 -52.32
N ASP A 2 -18.53 -47.23 -51.96
CA ASP A 2 -18.77 -46.51 -50.71
C ASP A 2 -18.74 -47.28 -49.39
N ASP A 3 -17.67 -47.07 -48.62
CA ASP A 3 -17.72 -47.06 -47.17
C ASP A 3 -16.96 -45.82 -46.66
N VAL A 4 -17.74 -44.87 -46.13
CA VAL A 4 -17.30 -43.64 -45.47
C VAL A 4 -17.23 -43.92 -43.97
N PRO A 5 -16.08 -43.76 -43.29
CA PRO A 5 -16.07 -43.73 -41.83
C PRO A 5 -16.43 -42.33 -41.34
N GLY A 6 -17.47 -42.26 -40.50
CA GLY A 6 -17.99 -41.04 -39.91
C GLY A 6 -17.03 -40.40 -38.90
N ASP A 7 -16.81 -39.10 -39.07
CA ASP A 7 -16.16 -38.22 -38.12
C ASP A 7 -16.98 -38.13 -36.83
N SER A 8 -16.44 -38.69 -35.75
CA SER A 8 -16.88 -38.40 -34.39
C SER A 8 -16.12 -37.17 -33.88
N PHE A 9 -16.80 -36.02 -33.95
CA PHE A 9 -16.37 -34.75 -33.37
C PHE A 9 -16.25 -34.88 -31.84
N VAL A 10 -15.03 -35.06 -31.32
CA VAL A 10 -14.74 -34.86 -29.90
C VAL A 10 -14.39 -33.39 -29.70
N LEU A 11 -15.34 -32.65 -29.13
CA LEU A 11 -15.16 -31.29 -28.60
C LEU A 11 -14.22 -31.34 -27.38
N LEU A 12 -12.91 -31.32 -27.65
CA LEU A 12 -11.88 -31.15 -26.63
C LEU A 12 -11.61 -29.65 -26.44
N HIS A 13 -11.99 -29.18 -25.25
CA HIS A 13 -11.81 -27.84 -24.72
C HIS A 13 -10.35 -27.32 -24.89
N PRO A 14 -10.12 -26.15 -25.50
CA PRO A 14 -8.76 -25.61 -25.72
C PRO A 14 -8.12 -24.95 -24.48
N LEU A 15 -8.50 -25.34 -23.26
CA LEU A 15 -8.01 -24.71 -22.02
C LEU A 15 -7.13 -25.61 -21.14
N VAL A 16 -6.85 -26.86 -21.52
CA VAL A 16 -6.11 -27.81 -20.66
C VAL A 16 -4.68 -28.10 -21.16
N CYS A 17 -4.30 -27.72 -22.38
CA CYS A 17 -2.97 -28.02 -22.93
C CYS A 17 -1.87 -26.96 -22.66
N VAL A 18 -2.10 -25.92 -21.85
CA VAL A 18 -1.07 -24.89 -21.57
C VAL A 18 -0.25 -25.18 -20.30
N PHE A 19 -0.62 -26.18 -19.48
CA PHE A 19 0.04 -26.40 -18.18
C PHE A 19 0.75 -27.74 -17.97
N SER A 20 0.82 -28.62 -18.97
CA SER A 20 1.37 -29.98 -18.78
C SER A 20 2.84 -30.16 -19.19
N GLY A 21 3.56 -29.09 -19.52
CA GLY A 21 4.93 -29.18 -20.06
C GLY A 21 6.03 -28.46 -19.27
N VAL A 22 5.72 -27.71 -18.21
CA VAL A 22 6.74 -26.99 -17.45
C VAL A 22 7.02 -27.76 -16.15
N SER A 23 7.93 -28.73 -16.24
CA SER A 23 8.64 -29.23 -15.06
C SER A 23 9.49 -28.08 -14.52
N VAL A 24 8.93 -27.25 -13.62
CA VAL A 24 9.69 -26.28 -12.81
C VAL A 24 10.44 -27.07 -11.72
N SER A 25 11.36 -27.92 -12.14
CA SER A 25 12.36 -28.56 -11.27
C SER A 25 13.67 -27.76 -11.30
N GLY A 26 13.58 -26.45 -11.56
CA GLY A 26 14.65 -25.50 -11.31
C GLY A 26 14.48 -25.02 -9.88
N ASN A 27 15.24 -25.58 -8.95
CA ASN A 27 15.33 -25.09 -7.59
C ASN A 27 15.66 -23.58 -7.68
N LEU A 28 14.74 -22.73 -7.23
CA LEU A 28 14.83 -21.26 -7.31
C LEU A 28 15.85 -20.75 -6.28
N SER A 29 17.06 -21.31 -6.25
CA SER A 29 18.06 -20.94 -5.27
C SER A 29 18.54 -19.54 -5.62
N VAL A 30 17.97 -18.54 -4.94
CA VAL A 30 18.68 -17.30 -4.64
C VAL A 30 19.92 -17.73 -3.85
N THR A 31 21.00 -18.06 -4.55
CA THR A 31 22.19 -18.59 -3.90
C THR A 31 22.93 -17.43 -3.27
N SER A 32 23.12 -17.48 -1.96
CA SER A 32 24.21 -16.77 -1.27
C SER A 32 25.60 -17.28 -1.69
N ALA A 33 25.66 -18.25 -2.61
CA ALA A 33 26.89 -18.83 -3.12
C ALA A 33 27.66 -17.81 -3.97
N PRO A 34 28.99 -17.71 -3.80
CA PRO A 34 29.82 -16.84 -4.63
C PRO A 34 29.70 -17.17 -6.13
N PRO A 35 29.70 -16.14 -7.01
CA PRO A 35 29.73 -14.71 -6.67
C PRO A 35 28.35 -14.19 -6.23
N ASP A 36 28.33 -13.38 -5.15
CA ASP A 36 27.13 -12.70 -4.64
C ASP A 36 27.20 -11.19 -4.95
N PRO A 37 26.92 -10.79 -6.20
CA PRO A 37 27.13 -9.41 -6.68
C PRO A 37 26.17 -8.39 -6.06
N LEU A 38 25.13 -8.85 -5.36
CA LEU A 38 24.16 -7.98 -4.70
C LEU A 38 24.30 -8.02 -3.18
N GLY A 39 25.21 -8.83 -2.65
CA GLY A 39 25.36 -9.05 -1.20
C GLY A 39 24.08 -9.58 -0.54
N ILE A 40 23.33 -10.44 -1.23
CA ILE A 40 22.12 -11.07 -0.68
C ILE A 40 22.45 -11.85 0.59
N SER A 41 23.64 -12.46 0.65
CA SER A 41 24.17 -13.14 1.84
C SER A 41 24.25 -12.26 3.09
N ARG A 42 24.30 -10.93 2.92
CA ARG A 42 24.40 -9.95 4.01
C ARG A 42 23.05 -9.36 4.43
N VAL A 43 21.97 -9.71 3.74
CA VAL A 43 20.65 -9.19 4.06
C VAL A 43 20.23 -9.71 5.43
N SER A 44 19.80 -8.77 6.29
CA SER A 44 19.31 -9.08 7.63
C SER A 44 18.17 -10.10 7.57
N GLY A 45 18.16 -11.02 8.53
CA GLY A 45 17.09 -11.99 8.68
C GLY A 45 15.73 -11.38 8.98
N PHE A 46 15.68 -10.13 9.42
CA PHE A 46 14.43 -9.37 9.51
C PHE A 46 13.68 -9.31 8.16
N TYR A 47 14.39 -9.39 7.04
CA TYR A 47 13.83 -9.44 5.69
C TYR A 47 13.73 -10.85 5.11
N GLY A 48 13.92 -11.86 5.96
CA GLY A 48 13.77 -13.26 5.61
C GLY A 48 12.31 -13.67 5.38
N PRO A 49 12.09 -14.88 4.85
CA PRO A 49 10.78 -15.30 4.39
C PRO A 49 9.74 -15.39 5.51
N GLY A 50 10.15 -15.82 6.71
CA GLY A 50 9.23 -15.93 7.84
C GLY A 50 8.81 -14.57 8.37
N ALA A 51 9.78 -13.68 8.59
CA ALA A 51 9.51 -12.31 9.04
C ALA A 51 8.70 -11.51 8.02
N TRP A 52 9.04 -11.61 6.72
CA TRP A 52 8.30 -10.97 5.64
C TRP A 52 6.85 -11.47 5.56
N ALA A 53 6.63 -12.79 5.64
CA ALA A 53 5.29 -13.37 5.62
C ALA A 53 4.48 -12.96 6.86
N GLY A 54 5.10 -12.97 8.05
CA GLY A 54 4.48 -12.50 9.27
C GLY A 54 4.02 -11.03 9.17
N TRP A 55 4.90 -10.16 8.68
CA TRP A 55 4.57 -8.76 8.41
C TRP A 55 3.42 -8.63 7.39
N PHE A 56 3.48 -9.37 6.27
CA PHE A 56 2.43 -9.35 5.25
C PHE A 56 1.08 -9.81 5.80
N LEU A 57 1.06 -10.82 6.68
CA LEU A 57 -0.17 -11.27 7.36
C LEU A 57 -0.75 -10.18 8.25
N THR A 58 0.06 -9.45 9.01
CA THR A 58 -0.42 -8.30 9.82
C THR A 58 -0.98 -7.18 8.94
N LEU A 59 -0.36 -6.92 7.79
CA LEU A 59 -0.86 -5.98 6.79
C LEU A 59 -2.22 -6.45 6.25
N ALA A 60 -2.36 -7.70 5.81
CA ALA A 60 -3.62 -8.24 5.31
C ALA A 60 -4.72 -8.22 6.38
N ALA A 61 -4.40 -8.59 7.62
CA ALA A 61 -5.33 -8.55 8.74
C ALA A 61 -5.77 -7.12 9.05
N SER A 62 -4.89 -6.13 8.97
CA SER A 62 -5.26 -4.71 9.15
C SER A 62 -6.27 -4.23 8.10
N TRP A 63 -6.14 -4.68 6.84
CA TRP A 63 -7.13 -4.40 5.79
C TRP A 63 -8.49 -5.03 6.09
N ILE A 64 -8.49 -6.30 6.52
CA ILE A 64 -9.72 -7.01 6.89
C ILE A 64 -10.36 -6.36 8.11
N GLY A 65 -9.57 -5.94 9.10
CA GLY A 65 -10.01 -5.20 10.28
C GLY A 65 -10.63 -3.86 9.92
N LEU A 66 -10.04 -3.12 8.98
CA LEU A 66 -10.60 -1.87 8.45
C LEU A 66 -11.93 -2.10 7.72
N ALA A 67 -12.02 -3.14 6.88
CA ALA A 67 -13.21 -3.45 6.10
C ALA A 67 -14.37 -4.00 6.97
N SER A 68 -14.06 -4.86 7.94
CA SER A 68 -15.05 -5.58 8.74
C SER A 68 -15.48 -4.79 9.98
N HIS A 69 -14.56 -4.06 10.59
CA HIS A 69 -14.79 -3.33 11.84
C HIS A 69 -14.16 -1.93 11.76
N PRO A 70 -14.70 -1.03 10.90
CA PRO A 70 -14.16 0.32 10.77
C PRO A 70 -14.17 1.07 12.11
N ARG A 71 -15.11 0.76 13.02
CA ARG A 71 -15.29 1.50 14.29
C ARG A 71 -14.39 1.04 15.44
N THR A 72 -13.52 0.04 15.26
CA THR A 72 -12.65 -0.43 16.35
C THR A 72 -11.59 0.61 16.70
N LYS A 73 -11.53 1.01 17.98
CA LYS A 73 -10.61 2.05 18.47
C LYS A 73 -9.14 1.63 18.39
N PHE A 74 -8.87 0.36 18.69
CA PHE A 74 -7.54 -0.23 18.72
C PHE A 74 -7.49 -1.41 17.75
N ASP A 75 -6.53 -1.38 16.83
CA ASP A 75 -6.29 -2.42 15.84
C ASP A 75 -4.85 -2.90 15.99
N LEU A 76 -4.67 -4.03 16.68
CA LEU A 76 -3.36 -4.60 16.94
C LEU A 76 -2.60 -4.90 15.65
N ASN A 77 -3.30 -5.37 14.60
CA ASN A 77 -2.67 -5.70 13.33
C ASN A 77 -2.16 -4.45 12.60
N THR A 78 -2.89 -3.33 12.66
CA THR A 78 -2.39 -2.03 12.17
C THR A 78 -1.12 -1.61 12.92
N TRP A 79 -1.08 -1.75 14.25
CA TRP A 79 0.10 -1.41 15.05
C TRP A 79 1.31 -2.28 14.69
N LEU A 80 1.15 -3.60 14.62
CA LEU A 80 2.23 -4.54 14.30
C LEU A 80 2.76 -4.33 12.88
N PHE A 81 1.86 -4.14 11.93
CA PHE A 81 2.21 -3.78 10.55
C PHE A 81 3.06 -2.50 10.53
N LEU A 82 2.58 -1.41 11.15
CA LEU A 82 3.30 -0.12 11.17
C LEU A 82 4.63 -0.21 11.91
N LEU A 83 4.72 -1.03 12.96
CA LEU A 83 5.97 -1.27 13.68
C LEU A 83 7.03 -1.91 12.77
N GLY A 84 6.63 -2.92 11.96
CA GLY A 84 7.53 -3.52 10.98
C GLY A 84 8.01 -2.53 9.92
N VAL A 85 7.12 -1.67 9.43
CA VAL A 85 7.48 -0.60 8.47
C VAL A 85 8.42 0.43 9.13
N ALA A 86 8.15 0.83 10.37
CA ALA A 86 8.99 1.78 11.11
C ALA A 86 10.40 1.22 11.37
N TRP A 87 10.51 -0.06 11.73
CA TRP A 87 11.79 -0.74 11.87
C TRP A 87 12.58 -0.73 10.55
N ALA A 88 11.95 -1.15 9.46
CA ALA A 88 12.58 -1.14 8.14
C ALA A 88 12.99 0.28 7.69
N SER A 89 12.26 1.30 8.15
CA SER A 89 12.55 2.71 7.85
C SER A 89 13.80 3.20 8.56
N ALA A 90 13.97 2.82 9.84
CA ALA A 90 15.17 3.13 10.61
C ALA A 90 16.40 2.43 10.00
N ASP A 91 16.24 1.15 9.63
CA ASP A 91 17.32 0.38 8.99
C ASP A 91 17.70 0.97 7.63
N LEU A 92 16.71 1.36 6.81
CA LEU A 92 16.97 2.03 5.52
C LEU A 92 17.78 3.33 5.70
N ILE A 93 17.46 4.16 6.70
CA ILE A 93 18.24 5.38 6.97
C ILE A 93 19.69 5.03 7.35
N HIS A 94 19.88 4.04 8.22
CA HIS A 94 21.19 3.58 8.64
C HIS A 94 22.02 3.05 7.46
N LEU A 95 21.42 2.22 6.60
CA LEU A 95 22.06 1.66 5.40
C LEU A 95 22.45 2.77 4.40
N CYS A 96 21.58 3.75 4.18
CA CYS A 96 21.89 4.90 3.32
C CYS A 96 23.04 5.76 3.88
N TYR A 97 23.06 5.97 5.19
CA TYR A 97 24.15 6.69 5.85
C TYR A 97 25.48 5.92 5.70
N SER A 98 25.46 4.62 5.99
CA SER A 98 26.62 3.73 5.81
C SER A 98 27.15 3.79 4.38
N LEU A 99 26.27 3.66 3.38
CA LEU A 99 26.64 3.77 1.97
C LEU A 99 27.29 5.13 1.65
N GLY A 100 26.73 6.23 2.16
CA GLY A 100 27.32 7.57 2.01
C GLY A 100 28.73 7.66 2.60
N THR A 101 28.97 7.07 3.77
CA THR A 101 30.31 7.03 4.38
C THR A 101 31.30 6.18 3.58
N LEU A 102 30.87 5.03 3.07
CA LEU A 102 31.69 4.15 2.23
C LEU A 102 32.10 4.86 0.95
N THR A 103 31.16 5.53 0.27
CA THR A 103 31.48 6.31 -0.93
C THR A 103 32.44 7.45 -0.63
N ALA A 104 32.23 8.20 0.45
CA ALA A 104 33.12 9.28 0.86
C ALA A 104 34.54 8.79 1.17
N SER A 105 34.69 7.55 1.65
CA SER A 105 35.99 6.93 1.90
C SER A 105 36.69 6.39 0.65
N GLY A 106 36.05 6.46 -0.53
CA GLY A 106 36.58 5.88 -1.77
C GLY A 106 36.53 4.35 -1.79
N ALA A 107 35.54 3.74 -1.12
CA ALA A 107 35.36 2.29 -1.14
C ALA A 107 35.22 1.76 -2.58
N SER A 108 35.72 0.55 -2.82
CA SER A 108 35.63 -0.09 -4.13
C SER A 108 34.17 -0.34 -4.54
N SER A 109 33.92 -0.41 -5.86
CA SER A 109 32.57 -0.71 -6.38
C SER A 109 32.03 -2.04 -5.85
N GLU A 110 32.88 -3.04 -5.61
CA GLU A 110 32.46 -4.33 -5.06
C GLU A 110 31.90 -4.22 -3.65
N VAL A 111 32.49 -3.36 -2.81
CA VAL A 111 32.01 -3.11 -1.44
C VAL A 111 30.67 -2.39 -1.47
N LEU A 112 30.51 -1.40 -2.34
CA LEU A 112 29.24 -0.69 -2.51
C LEU A 112 28.15 -1.62 -3.07
N ASP A 113 28.52 -2.51 -3.98
CA ASP A 113 27.63 -3.49 -4.59
C ASP A 113 27.19 -4.59 -3.60
N ALA A 114 27.92 -4.80 -2.50
CA ALA A 114 27.51 -5.74 -1.45
C ALA A 114 26.43 -5.18 -0.50
N GLU A 115 26.23 -3.86 -0.42
CA GLU A 115 25.20 -3.24 0.45
C GLU A 115 23.83 -3.14 -0.23
N ARG A 116 23.83 -3.36 -1.54
CA ARG A 116 22.68 -3.27 -2.44
C ARG A 116 21.51 -4.13 -1.98
N GLY A 117 21.74 -5.40 -1.67
CA GLY A 117 20.70 -6.34 -1.24
C GLY A 117 19.97 -5.85 0.01
N SER A 118 20.73 -5.41 1.02
CA SER A 118 20.18 -4.94 2.30
C SER A 118 19.35 -3.67 2.13
N ILE A 119 19.86 -2.70 1.37
CA ILE A 119 19.12 -1.47 1.04
C ILE A 119 17.83 -1.83 0.29
N GLY A 120 17.92 -2.74 -0.68
CA GLY A 120 16.77 -3.16 -1.47
C GLY A 120 15.68 -3.84 -0.63
N ALA A 121 16.08 -4.71 0.28
CA ALA A 121 15.17 -5.41 1.20
C ALA A 121 14.43 -4.42 2.12
N ALA A 122 15.18 -3.53 2.77
CA ALA A 122 14.63 -2.49 3.65
C ALA A 122 13.67 -1.57 2.88
N TYR A 123 14.11 -1.09 1.72
CA TYR A 123 13.35 -0.22 0.86
C TYR A 123 12.01 -0.83 0.44
N THR A 124 11.98 -2.10 0.04
CA THR A 124 10.75 -2.79 -0.38
C THR A 124 9.70 -2.80 0.72
N VAL A 125 10.07 -3.13 1.97
CA VAL A 125 9.16 -3.13 3.12
C VAL A 125 8.64 -1.71 3.41
N VAL A 126 9.54 -0.73 3.40
CA VAL A 126 9.18 0.68 3.63
C VAL A 126 8.23 1.18 2.55
N PHE A 127 8.54 0.93 1.28
CA PHE A 127 7.76 1.40 0.14
C PHE A 127 6.34 0.82 0.13
N TRP A 128 6.20 -0.51 0.18
CA TRP A 128 4.89 -1.16 0.17
C TRP A 128 4.11 -0.85 1.44
N GLY A 129 4.80 -0.85 2.60
CA GLY A 129 4.18 -0.46 3.86
C GLY A 129 3.65 0.97 3.84
N TYR A 130 4.44 1.91 3.33
CA TYR A 130 4.02 3.30 3.16
C TYR A 130 2.79 3.41 2.25
N ALA A 131 2.82 2.75 1.08
CA ALA A 131 1.73 2.78 0.11
C ALA A 131 0.41 2.26 0.71
N HIS A 132 0.47 1.13 1.43
CA HIS A 132 -0.72 0.56 2.07
C HIS A 132 -1.23 1.41 3.23
N ALA A 133 -0.35 1.90 4.11
CA ALA A 133 -0.73 2.78 5.21
C ALA A 133 -1.36 4.09 4.67
N LEU A 134 -0.84 4.64 3.57
CA LEU A 134 -1.43 5.80 2.91
C LEU A 134 -2.82 5.50 2.33
N LEU A 135 -3.01 4.35 1.70
CA LEU A 135 -4.32 3.94 1.19
C LEU A 135 -5.32 3.72 2.34
N GLN A 136 -4.89 3.12 3.44
CA GLN A 136 -5.72 2.99 4.65
C GLN A 136 -6.08 4.37 5.22
N LEU A 137 -5.15 5.33 5.22
CA LEU A 137 -5.40 6.70 5.66
C LEU A 137 -6.46 7.38 4.79
N ILE A 138 -6.35 7.27 3.47
CA ILE A 138 -7.32 7.81 2.50
C ILE A 138 -8.69 7.19 2.76
N ILE A 139 -8.78 5.86 2.82
CA ILE A 139 -10.05 5.15 3.08
C ILE A 139 -10.60 5.56 4.46
N CYS A 140 -9.74 5.68 5.47
CA CYS A 140 -10.16 6.13 6.79
C CYS A 140 -10.69 7.57 6.80
N SER A 141 -10.15 8.46 5.98
CA SER A 141 -10.68 9.83 5.88
C SER A 141 -12.11 9.90 5.32
N GLN A 142 -12.58 8.85 4.63
CA GLN A 142 -13.90 8.84 3.98
C GLN A 142 -15.05 8.43 4.91
N PHE A 143 -14.78 7.84 6.08
CA PHE A 143 -15.88 7.51 7.02
C PHE A 143 -16.03 8.60 8.10
N GLU A 144 -17.21 9.22 8.14
CA GLU A 144 -17.58 10.27 9.10
C GLU A 144 -17.53 9.82 10.57
N HIS A 145 -17.52 8.52 10.84
CA HIS A 145 -17.63 7.94 12.19
C HIS A 145 -16.47 7.02 12.55
N LEU A 146 -15.32 7.15 11.90
CA LEU A 146 -14.14 6.38 12.28
C LEU A 146 -13.56 6.90 13.61
N PRO A 147 -13.08 6.00 14.49
CA PRO A 147 -12.29 6.38 15.64
C PRO A 147 -11.06 7.18 15.21
N ILE A 148 -10.99 8.42 15.70
CA ILE A 148 -9.85 9.34 15.55
C ILE A 148 -8.52 8.65 15.90
N GLN A 149 -8.54 7.67 16.81
CA GLN A 149 -7.36 6.90 17.20
C GLN A 149 -6.71 6.13 16.05
N ARG A 150 -7.48 5.45 15.19
CA ARG A 150 -6.90 4.71 14.04
C ARG A 150 -6.27 5.68 13.04
N LEU A 151 -6.96 6.78 12.74
CA LEU A 151 -6.44 7.85 11.88
C LEU A 151 -5.10 8.40 12.44
N ARG A 152 -5.05 8.72 13.73
CA ARG A 152 -3.83 9.19 14.39
C ARG A 152 -2.70 8.16 14.34
N THR A 153 -3.02 6.90 14.60
CA THR A 153 -2.03 5.80 14.59
C THR A 153 -1.38 5.69 13.22
N ILE A 154 -2.18 5.68 12.14
CA ILE A 154 -1.66 5.61 10.77
C ILE A 154 -0.86 6.87 10.43
N THR A 155 -1.36 8.07 10.76
CA THR A 155 -0.65 9.32 10.49
C THR A 155 0.71 9.37 11.19
N ILE A 156 0.79 8.98 12.48
CA ILE A 156 2.04 8.95 13.23
C ILE A 156 2.97 7.87 12.67
N GLY A 157 2.43 6.68 12.38
CA GLY A 157 3.19 5.56 11.81
C GLY A 157 3.76 5.85 10.41
N LEU A 158 3.19 6.79 9.67
CA LEU A 158 3.66 7.22 8.35
C LEU A 158 4.82 8.23 8.39
N LEU A 159 5.14 8.84 9.55
CA LEU A 159 6.17 9.87 9.64
C LEU A 159 7.58 9.33 9.35
N LEU A 160 7.99 8.27 10.04
CA LEU A 160 9.33 7.70 9.88
C LEU A 160 9.54 7.08 8.47
N PRO A 161 8.60 6.29 7.93
CA PRO A 161 8.70 5.78 6.56
C PRO A 161 8.78 6.90 5.51
N PHE A 162 8.06 8.00 5.70
CA PHE A 162 8.17 9.17 4.83
C PHE A 162 9.59 9.76 4.87
N ILE A 163 10.13 10.00 6.07
CA ILE A 163 11.49 10.53 6.25
C ILE A 163 12.52 9.60 5.61
N SER A 164 12.43 8.28 5.82
CA SER A 164 13.37 7.32 5.25
C SER A 164 13.33 7.28 3.73
N LEU A 165 12.13 7.35 3.11
CA LEU A 165 12.02 7.38 1.66
C LEU A 165 12.50 8.72 1.06
N MET A 166 12.26 9.84 1.76
CA MET A 166 12.82 11.14 1.38
C MET A 166 14.34 11.14 1.48
N PHE A 167 14.89 10.54 2.53
CA PHE A 167 16.32 10.38 2.69
C PHE A 167 16.89 9.56 1.53
N MET A 168 16.34 8.36 1.29
CA MET A 168 16.71 7.48 0.18
C MET A 168 16.65 8.18 -1.18
N ALA A 169 15.63 9.01 -1.43
CA ALA A 169 15.48 9.71 -2.69
C ALA A 169 16.66 10.63 -3.04
N ASN A 170 17.33 11.20 -2.04
CA ASN A 170 18.53 12.00 -2.28
C ASN A 170 19.74 11.14 -2.72
N PHE A 171 19.72 9.83 -2.46
CA PHE A 171 20.76 8.88 -2.88
C PHE A 171 20.46 8.22 -4.24
N ILE A 172 19.20 8.18 -4.69
CA ILE A 172 18.80 7.51 -5.95
C ILE A 172 19.59 7.97 -7.21
N PRO A 173 19.93 9.27 -7.40
CA PRO A 173 20.62 9.70 -8.62
C PRO A 173 21.99 9.06 -8.82
N ASP A 174 22.70 8.79 -7.72
CA ASP A 174 24.09 8.33 -7.75
C ASP A 174 24.22 6.81 -7.62
N TYR A 175 23.26 6.18 -6.93
CA TYR A 175 23.33 4.76 -6.62
C TYR A 175 22.25 4.01 -7.38
N ARG A 176 22.65 3.05 -8.21
CA ARG A 176 21.76 2.09 -8.88
C ARG A 176 21.10 1.19 -7.83
N VAL A 177 20.09 1.69 -7.13
CA VAL A 177 19.40 1.00 -6.03
C VAL A 177 18.76 -0.29 -6.55
N PRO A 178 19.05 -1.47 -5.99
CA PRO A 178 18.64 -2.74 -6.58
C PRO A 178 17.17 -3.08 -6.43
N ALA A 179 16.49 -2.54 -5.41
CA ALA A 179 15.04 -2.74 -5.30
C ALA A 179 14.28 -2.25 -6.53
N LEU A 180 14.88 -1.37 -7.33
CA LEU A 180 14.33 -0.89 -8.59
C LEU A 180 15.10 -1.39 -9.81
N TYR A 181 16.20 -2.11 -9.59
CA TYR A 181 17.03 -2.66 -10.64
C TYR A 181 16.53 -4.04 -11.05
N TRP A 182 15.58 -4.03 -11.97
CA TRP A 182 15.35 -5.18 -12.83
C TRP A 182 16.36 -5.10 -13.99
N HIS A 183 17.09 -6.16 -14.31
CA HIS A 183 18.14 -6.13 -15.34
C HIS A 183 17.61 -5.71 -16.74
N GLY A 184 16.31 -5.88 -16.99
CA GLY A 184 15.60 -5.34 -18.17
C GLY A 184 15.01 -3.92 -18.04
N MET A 185 15.27 -3.19 -16.95
CA MET A 185 14.97 -1.75 -16.79
C MET A 185 16.23 -0.92 -17.04
N SER A 186 16.90 -1.12 -18.18
CA SER A 186 17.99 -0.24 -18.58
C SER A 186 17.46 1.13 -19.04
N GLY A 187 18.12 2.21 -18.62
CA GLY A 187 17.92 3.57 -19.17
C GLY A 187 16.70 4.32 -18.62
N CYS A 188 15.89 4.86 -19.53
CA CYS A 188 14.81 5.82 -19.25
C CYS A 188 13.71 5.25 -18.32
N GLY A 189 13.42 3.95 -18.41
CA GLY A 189 12.39 3.30 -17.58
C GLY A 189 12.70 3.33 -16.08
N HIS A 190 13.97 3.15 -15.69
CA HIS A 190 14.41 3.26 -14.30
C HIS A 190 14.26 4.70 -13.80
N PHE A 191 14.68 5.68 -14.59
CA PHE A 191 14.55 7.10 -14.24
C PHE A 191 13.08 7.52 -14.12
N THR A 192 12.23 7.17 -15.09
CA THR A 192 10.80 7.49 -15.05
C THR A 192 10.11 6.82 -13.87
N TYR A 193 10.42 5.56 -13.56
CA TYR A 193 9.86 4.88 -12.39
C TYR A 193 10.27 5.57 -11.10
N ASN A 194 11.57 5.87 -10.94
CA ASN A 194 12.09 6.61 -9.79
C ASN A 194 11.49 8.01 -9.66
N LEU A 195 11.30 8.72 -10.77
CA LEU A 195 10.71 10.06 -10.78
C LEU A 195 9.22 10.01 -10.39
N ILE A 196 8.48 9.04 -10.92
CA ILE A 196 7.07 8.79 -10.54
C ILE A 196 7.02 8.46 -9.05
N LEU A 197 7.86 7.54 -8.58
CA LEU A 197 7.91 7.15 -7.19
C LEU A 197 8.26 8.33 -6.28
N PHE A 198 9.29 9.10 -6.63
CA PHE A 198 9.70 10.31 -5.93
C PHE A 198 8.57 11.32 -5.87
N TYR A 199 7.86 11.55 -6.98
CA TYR A 199 6.72 12.45 -7.01
C TYR A 199 5.59 11.98 -6.06
N PHE A 200 5.29 10.68 -6.06
CA PHE A 200 4.26 10.10 -5.21
C PHE A 200 4.68 9.97 -3.73
N ILE A 201 5.96 9.81 -3.45
CA ILE A 201 6.50 9.66 -2.10
C ILE A 201 6.82 11.02 -1.47
N ALA A 202 7.33 11.99 -2.22
CA ALA A 202 7.82 13.26 -1.68
C ALA A 202 6.74 14.34 -1.59
N LEU A 203 5.96 14.52 -2.67
CA LEU A 203 5.05 15.66 -2.78
C LEU A 203 3.65 15.35 -2.22
N LYS A 204 3.21 14.10 -2.33
CA LYS A 204 1.89 13.69 -1.83
C LYS A 204 1.77 13.71 -0.31
N PRO A 205 2.76 13.30 0.49
CA PRO A 205 2.56 13.23 1.93
C PRO A 205 2.53 14.60 2.57
N VAL A 206 3.35 15.54 2.07
CA VAL A 206 3.31 16.95 2.48
C VAL A 206 1.94 17.54 2.18
N GLY A 207 1.40 17.37 0.97
CA GLY A 207 0.07 17.87 0.69
C GLY A 207 -1.06 17.09 1.39
N ASN A 208 -0.90 15.79 1.71
CA ASN A 208 -1.85 15.04 2.54
C ASN A 208 -1.79 15.48 4.01
N LEU A 209 -0.61 15.77 4.55
CA LEU A 209 -0.42 16.34 5.89
C LEU A 209 -0.99 17.75 5.96
N LEU A 210 -0.71 18.59 4.97
CA LEU A 210 -1.30 19.93 4.86
C LEU A 210 -2.81 19.86 4.66
N PHE A 211 -3.30 18.90 3.88
CA PHE A 211 -4.73 18.66 3.70
C PHE A 211 -5.38 18.16 4.99
N LEU A 212 -4.81 17.17 5.67
CA LEU A 212 -5.28 16.68 6.97
C LEU A 212 -5.22 17.78 8.03
N TYR A 213 -4.15 18.58 8.07
CA TYR A 213 -4.05 19.76 8.92
C TYR A 213 -5.15 20.79 8.59
N SER A 214 -5.43 21.00 7.30
CA SER A 214 -6.53 21.86 6.85
C SER A 214 -7.92 21.28 7.13
N LEU A 215 -8.03 19.95 7.24
CA LEU A 215 -9.22 19.20 7.65
C LEU A 215 -9.34 19.00 9.16
N MET A 216 -8.33 19.40 9.93
CA MET A 216 -8.37 19.49 11.39
C MET A 216 -8.81 20.88 11.92
N PRO A 217 -9.91 21.52 11.47
CA PRO A 217 -10.63 22.40 12.37
C PRO A 217 -11.38 21.57 13.41
N HIS A 218 -11.65 22.15 14.56
CA HIS A 218 -12.71 21.71 15.47
C HIS A 218 -14.09 21.86 14.80
N CYS A 219 -14.36 21.03 13.78
CA CYS A 219 -15.64 20.95 13.09
C CYS A 219 -16.63 20.21 13.97
N THR A 220 -17.34 20.94 14.83
CA THR A 220 -18.56 20.42 15.45
C THR A 220 -19.68 20.41 14.40
N LEU A 221 -19.92 19.24 13.79
CA LEU A 221 -21.09 18.98 12.96
C LEU A 221 -22.33 18.95 13.86
N ARG A 222 -23.08 20.06 13.92
CA ARG A 222 -24.35 20.13 14.66
C ARG A 222 -25.52 20.07 13.67
N ARG A 223 -26.08 18.87 13.47
CA ARG A 223 -27.32 18.71 12.73
C ARG A 223 -28.47 19.24 13.59
N GLN A 224 -29.06 20.37 13.21
CA GLN A 224 -30.27 20.83 13.88
C GLN A 224 -31.46 19.93 13.46
N PRO A 225 -32.23 19.38 14.42
CA PRO A 225 -33.41 18.61 14.10
C PRO A 225 -34.41 19.50 13.33
N GLY A 226 -34.89 19.01 12.19
CA GLY A 226 -35.87 19.71 11.34
C GLY A 226 -35.30 20.44 10.11
N GLN A 227 -33.97 20.55 9.94
CA GLN A 227 -33.38 21.11 8.72
C GLN A 227 -32.87 20.01 7.76
N THR A 228 -33.26 20.12 6.48
CA THR A 228 -32.73 19.32 5.37
C THR A 228 -31.30 19.74 4.99
N THR A 229 -30.85 20.90 5.44
CA THR A 229 -29.52 21.47 5.20
C THR A 229 -28.58 21.19 6.37
N THR A 230 -27.54 20.40 6.13
CA THR A 230 -26.45 20.21 7.09
C THR A 230 -25.60 21.49 7.11
N THR A 231 -25.70 22.28 8.18
CA THR A 231 -24.84 23.47 8.34
C THR A 231 -23.54 23.05 9.02
N ILE A 232 -22.41 23.19 8.33
CA ILE A 232 -21.07 22.96 8.88
C ILE A 232 -20.52 24.32 9.36
N SER A 233 -20.32 24.46 10.67
CA SER A 233 -19.70 25.66 11.26
C SER A 233 -18.24 25.38 11.58
N ILE A 234 -17.32 26.05 10.88
CA ILE A 234 -15.87 25.95 11.10
C ILE A 234 -15.44 27.12 11.98
N THR A 235 -14.86 26.84 13.16
CA THR A 235 -14.39 27.89 14.09
C THR A 235 -12.86 27.89 14.12
N TYR A 236 -12.23 29.01 13.75
CA TYR A 236 -10.77 29.19 13.81
C TYR A 236 -10.38 30.10 14.98
N PRO A 237 -9.65 29.62 16.01
CA PRO A 237 -8.99 30.50 16.96
C PRO A 237 -7.73 31.12 16.31
N PRO A 238 -7.39 32.41 16.52
CA PRO A 238 -7.97 33.38 17.46
C PRO A 238 -8.87 34.45 16.79
N ILE A 239 -9.33 34.23 15.56
CA ILE A 239 -10.05 35.25 14.78
C ILE A 239 -11.52 35.30 15.23
N PRO A 240 -12.08 36.48 15.60
CA PRO A 240 -13.46 36.58 16.06
C PRO A 240 -14.45 36.07 15.01
N ARG A 241 -15.21 35.04 15.41
CA ARG A 241 -16.42 34.44 14.81
C ARG A 241 -16.74 34.84 13.36
N ARG A 242 -15.99 34.31 12.38
CA ARG A 242 -16.48 34.20 11.00
C ARG A 242 -17.27 32.90 10.84
N THR A 243 -18.59 33.01 10.79
CA THR A 243 -19.47 31.88 10.45
C THR A 243 -19.48 31.69 8.94
N VAL A 244 -18.67 30.77 8.44
CA VAL A 244 -18.76 30.31 7.04
C VAL A 244 -19.91 29.31 6.96
N LYS A 245 -20.97 29.61 6.20
CA LYS A 245 -22.03 28.63 5.90
C LYS A 245 -21.65 27.89 4.63
N ILE A 246 -21.29 26.62 4.76
CA ILE A 246 -21.09 25.73 3.62
C ILE A 246 -22.42 25.02 3.38
N GLY A 247 -23.07 25.32 2.26
CA GLY A 247 -24.20 24.51 1.79
C GLY A 247 -23.66 23.23 1.15
N MET A 248 -24.22 22.08 1.45
CA MET A 248 -23.92 20.84 0.72
C MET A 248 -25.10 20.53 -0.19
N PHE A 249 -24.88 20.45 -1.50
CA PHE A 249 -25.88 19.93 -2.43
C PHE A 249 -25.37 18.64 -3.06
N THR A 250 -26.25 17.65 -3.13
CA THR A 250 -26.00 16.39 -3.85
C THR A 250 -26.76 16.43 -5.15
N VAL A 251 -26.03 16.46 -6.27
CA VAL A 251 -26.63 16.21 -7.59
C VAL A 251 -26.55 14.71 -7.84
N LYS A 252 -27.71 14.06 -7.97
CA LYS A 252 -27.78 12.66 -8.40
C LYS A 252 -27.76 12.63 -9.93
N VAL A 253 -26.64 12.22 -10.50
CA VAL A 253 -26.55 11.78 -11.90
C VAL A 253 -26.58 10.24 -11.88
N PRO A 254 -27.18 9.55 -12.87
CA PRO A 254 -27.19 8.09 -12.88
C PRO A 254 -25.76 7.55 -12.82
N GLY A 255 -25.42 6.81 -11.74
CA GLY A 255 -24.11 6.19 -11.54
C GLY A 255 -23.05 7.03 -10.81
N ILE A 256 -23.24 8.35 -10.62
CA ILE A 256 -22.25 9.21 -9.95
C ILE A 256 -22.95 10.17 -8.98
N LYS A 257 -22.58 10.10 -7.69
CA LYS A 257 -22.94 11.13 -6.71
C LYS A 257 -21.88 12.23 -6.72
N VAL A 258 -22.22 13.39 -7.27
CA VAL A 258 -21.37 14.58 -7.18
C VAL A 258 -21.84 15.42 -5.99
N ILE A 259 -20.95 15.59 -5.01
CA ILE A 259 -21.19 16.42 -3.83
C ILE A 259 -20.55 17.79 -4.08
N GLY A 260 -21.36 18.83 -4.21
CA GLY A 260 -20.90 20.21 -4.35
C GLY A 260 -20.91 20.92 -3.00
N PHE A 261 -19.86 21.71 -2.73
CA PHE A 261 -19.74 22.56 -1.54
C PHE A 261 -19.65 24.04 -1.93
N PRO A 262 -20.77 24.72 -2.21
CA PRO A 262 -20.78 26.18 -2.30
C PRO A 262 -20.49 26.76 -0.91
N ALA A 263 -19.29 27.30 -0.74
CA ALA A 263 -18.98 28.20 0.36
C ALA A 263 -19.41 29.61 -0.06
N TYR A 264 -20.42 30.17 0.59
CA TYR A 264 -20.85 31.56 0.39
C TYR A 264 -20.41 32.38 1.59
N GLU A 265 -19.48 33.31 1.41
CA GLU A 265 -19.12 34.28 2.44
C GLU A 265 -20.12 35.45 2.35
N ARG A 266 -20.98 35.59 3.37
CA ARG A 266 -22.01 36.63 3.39
C ARG A 266 -21.34 37.97 3.66
N GLY A 267 -21.23 38.83 2.65
CA GLY A 267 -20.84 40.24 2.80
C GLY A 267 -19.71 40.76 1.92
N SER A 268 -19.19 39.99 0.97
CA SER A 268 -18.23 40.51 -0.03
C SER A 268 -18.79 40.30 -1.44
N PRO A 269 -19.03 41.37 -2.24
CA PRO A 269 -19.49 41.27 -3.63
C PRO A 269 -18.40 40.80 -4.61
N GLY A 270 -17.23 40.39 -4.13
CA GLY A 270 -16.20 39.76 -4.96
C GLY A 270 -16.33 38.23 -4.93
N VAL A 271 -16.41 37.59 -6.10
CA VAL A 271 -16.23 36.14 -6.22
C VAL A 271 -14.88 35.78 -5.59
N PRO A 272 -14.82 34.99 -4.51
CA PRO A 272 -13.55 34.65 -3.90
C PRO A 272 -12.77 33.74 -4.85
N VAL A 273 -11.72 34.29 -5.46
CA VAL A 273 -10.74 33.62 -6.33
C VAL A 273 -10.15 32.34 -5.67
N SER A 274 -10.28 32.19 -4.35
CA SER A 274 -9.80 31.05 -3.57
C SER A 274 -10.60 29.74 -3.77
N VAL A 275 -11.86 29.78 -4.20
CA VAL A 275 -12.68 28.57 -4.40
C VAL A 275 -12.24 27.74 -5.62
N PRO A 276 -12.05 28.31 -6.83
CA PRO A 276 -11.60 27.53 -7.98
C PRO A 276 -10.18 26.97 -7.80
N ILE A 277 -9.29 27.70 -7.09
CA ILE A 277 -7.92 27.23 -6.81
C ILE A 277 -7.93 25.97 -5.94
N ARG A 278 -8.76 25.94 -4.89
CA ARG A 278 -8.91 24.74 -4.04
C ARG A 278 -9.53 23.58 -4.81
N GLY A 279 -10.53 23.83 -5.65
CA GLY A 279 -11.14 22.80 -6.50
C GLY A 279 -10.14 22.17 -7.47
N CYS A 280 -9.37 22.98 -8.20
CA CYS A 280 -8.31 22.49 -9.09
C CYS A 280 -7.25 21.70 -8.33
N PHE A 281 -6.83 22.18 -7.16
CA PHE A 281 -5.84 21.47 -6.35
C PHE A 281 -6.36 20.10 -5.93
N VAL A 282 -7.60 20.00 -5.47
CA VAL A 282 -8.26 18.74 -5.12
C VAL A 282 -8.38 17.83 -6.35
N CYS A 283 -8.82 18.33 -7.50
CA CYS A 283 -8.96 17.50 -8.72
C CYS A 283 -7.61 16.95 -9.21
N VAL A 284 -6.57 17.79 -9.28
CA VAL A 284 -5.20 17.37 -9.64
C VAL A 284 -4.64 16.40 -8.59
N TRP A 285 -5.00 16.61 -7.32
CA TRP A 285 -4.64 15.71 -6.24
C TRP A 285 -5.26 14.32 -6.42
N TRP A 286 -6.57 14.25 -6.63
CA TRP A 286 -7.25 12.96 -6.77
C TRP A 286 -6.86 12.25 -8.06
N SER A 287 -6.70 12.96 -9.18
CA SER A 287 -6.34 12.35 -10.46
C SER A 287 -4.97 11.65 -10.39
N GLY A 288 -3.97 12.29 -9.76
CA GLY A 288 -2.67 11.66 -9.55
C GLY A 288 -2.76 10.41 -8.68
N SER A 289 -3.50 10.46 -7.57
CA SER A 289 -3.63 9.31 -6.67
C SER A 289 -4.37 8.14 -7.32
N ILE A 290 -5.42 8.41 -8.11
CA ILE A 290 -6.13 7.39 -8.89
C ILE A 290 -5.19 6.80 -9.94
N PHE A 291 -4.44 7.63 -10.68
CA PHE A 291 -3.48 7.15 -11.66
C PHE A 291 -2.44 6.22 -11.04
N PHE A 292 -1.91 6.56 -9.87
CA PHE A 292 -0.96 5.71 -9.13
C PHE A 292 -1.58 4.39 -8.68
N LEU A 293 -2.79 4.44 -8.11
CA LEU A 293 -3.50 3.23 -7.69
C LEU A 293 -3.84 2.30 -8.86
N LEU A 294 -4.06 2.86 -10.05
CA LEU A 294 -4.27 2.08 -11.28
C LEU A 294 -2.96 1.61 -11.91
N SER A 295 -1.86 2.37 -11.78
CA SER A 295 -0.57 2.01 -12.35
C SER A 295 0.12 0.90 -11.56
N ILE A 296 -0.04 0.83 -10.23
CA ILE A 296 0.52 -0.24 -9.40
C ILE A 296 0.12 -1.65 -9.87
N PRO A 297 -1.18 -2.02 -9.98
CA PRO A 297 -1.57 -3.36 -10.39
C PRO A 297 -1.13 -3.64 -11.83
N PHE A 298 -1.20 -2.64 -12.72
CA PHE A 298 -0.71 -2.77 -14.08
C PHE A 298 0.79 -3.07 -14.13
N ILE A 299 1.62 -2.30 -13.43
CA ILE A 299 3.07 -2.51 -13.34
C ILE A 299 3.37 -3.86 -12.68
N SER A 300 2.63 -4.24 -11.65
CA SER A 300 2.79 -5.54 -10.97
C SER A 300 2.46 -6.70 -11.89
N VAL A 301 1.38 -6.62 -12.68
CA VAL A 301 1.04 -7.64 -13.68
C VAL A 301 2.09 -7.69 -14.79
N CYS A 302 2.52 -6.54 -15.31
CA CYS A 302 3.61 -6.49 -16.30
C CYS A 302 4.91 -7.09 -15.77
N TYR A 303 5.24 -6.84 -14.50
CA TYR A 303 6.37 -7.43 -13.80
C TYR A 303 6.22 -8.94 -13.68
N ILE A 304 5.11 -9.43 -13.13
CA ILE A 304 4.85 -10.86 -12.92
C ILE A 304 4.94 -11.58 -14.27
N PHE A 305 4.31 -11.02 -15.30
CA PHE A 305 4.33 -11.57 -16.64
C PHE A 305 5.75 -11.63 -17.23
N LYS A 306 6.54 -10.56 -17.07
CA LYS A 306 7.92 -10.55 -17.56
C LYS A 306 8.85 -11.49 -16.78
N ALA A 307 8.76 -11.55 -15.45
CA ALA A 307 9.65 -12.34 -14.59
C ALA A 307 9.37 -13.82 -14.78
N TYR A 308 8.13 -14.19 -14.54
CA TYR A 308 7.74 -15.58 -14.36
C TYR A 308 7.42 -16.26 -15.69
N PHE A 309 6.92 -15.51 -16.68
CA PHE A 309 6.44 -16.12 -17.93
C PHE A 309 7.33 -15.91 -19.14
N ARG A 310 8.07 -14.78 -19.24
CA ARG A 310 8.86 -14.48 -20.45
C ARG A 310 10.36 -14.67 -20.34
N LEU A 311 10.97 -14.38 -19.20
CA LEU A 311 12.43 -14.24 -19.14
C LEU A 311 13.16 -15.37 -18.44
N GLY A 312 12.47 -16.28 -17.75
CA GLY A 312 13.15 -17.23 -16.86
C GLY A 312 14.16 -16.49 -15.97
N SER A 313 13.80 -15.29 -15.52
CA SER A 313 14.73 -14.41 -14.81
C SER A 313 15.23 -15.17 -13.59
N SER A 314 16.56 -15.20 -13.38
CA SER A 314 17.07 -15.88 -12.20
C SER A 314 16.41 -15.26 -10.96
N PRO A 315 15.82 -16.06 -10.07
CA PRO A 315 15.12 -15.56 -8.89
C PRO A 315 16.00 -14.62 -8.08
N SER A 316 17.32 -14.84 -8.08
CA SER A 316 18.31 -13.95 -7.46
C SER A 316 18.26 -12.48 -7.89
N GLN A 317 17.54 -12.14 -8.97
CA GLN A 317 17.41 -10.77 -9.50
C GLN A 317 16.08 -10.09 -9.12
N SER A 318 15.18 -10.75 -8.40
CA SER A 318 13.79 -10.31 -8.24
C SER A 318 13.41 -9.99 -6.79
N CYS A 319 14.24 -9.21 -6.11
CA CYS A 319 14.08 -8.85 -4.70
C CYS A 319 12.90 -7.90 -4.37
N PHE A 320 12.20 -7.41 -5.38
CA PHE A 320 11.18 -6.37 -5.20
C PHE A 320 9.80 -6.89 -4.74
N PHE A 321 9.49 -8.17 -5.00
CA PHE A 321 8.22 -8.80 -4.61
C PHE A 321 8.38 -10.03 -3.72
N MET A 322 9.59 -10.33 -3.27
CA MET A 322 9.87 -11.48 -2.41
C MET A 322 10.91 -11.11 -1.35
N PRO A 323 10.94 -11.82 -0.21
CA PRO A 323 12.00 -11.69 0.79
C PRO A 323 13.38 -11.84 0.15
N CYS A 324 14.31 -11.02 0.61
CA CYS A 324 15.67 -10.92 0.08
C CYS A 324 16.73 -11.55 0.98
N ALA A 325 16.35 -12.45 1.89
CA ALA A 325 17.33 -13.13 2.74
C ALA A 325 17.53 -14.58 2.26
N PRO A 326 18.77 -15.12 2.31
CA PRO A 326 19.06 -16.50 1.99
C PRO A 326 18.60 -17.48 3.09
N GLN A 327 18.07 -16.96 4.19
CA GLN A 327 17.69 -17.74 5.37
C GLN A 327 16.51 -18.66 5.09
N SER A 328 16.53 -19.83 5.72
CA SER A 328 15.45 -20.79 5.58
C SER A 328 14.26 -20.37 6.46
N ILE A 329 13.05 -20.67 6.00
CA ILE A 329 11.85 -20.50 6.83
C ILE A 329 11.86 -21.43 8.06
N SER A 330 12.67 -22.49 8.04
CA SER A 330 12.86 -23.42 9.17
C SER A 330 13.72 -22.84 10.29
N ASP A 331 14.42 -21.74 10.05
CA ASP A 331 15.24 -21.08 11.06
C ASP A 331 14.32 -20.53 12.15
N SER A 332 14.70 -20.68 13.43
CA SER A 332 13.77 -20.49 14.55
C SER A 332 13.21 -19.07 14.62
N ASP A 333 14.03 -18.07 14.34
CA ASP A 333 13.64 -16.65 14.29
C ASP A 333 12.60 -16.41 13.17
N GLN A 334 12.80 -16.99 11.99
CA GLN A 334 11.86 -16.93 10.87
C GLN A 334 10.53 -17.63 11.20
N ALA A 335 10.62 -18.83 11.78
CA ALA A 335 9.45 -19.60 12.18
C ALA A 335 8.63 -18.87 13.26
N TYR A 336 9.29 -18.25 14.25
CA TYR A 336 8.60 -17.48 15.29
C TYR A 336 7.96 -16.20 14.77
N ALA A 337 8.63 -15.48 13.86
CA ALA A 337 8.04 -14.30 13.24
C ALA A 337 6.80 -14.64 12.39
N LEU A 338 6.87 -15.73 11.63
CA LEU A 338 5.74 -16.27 10.88
C LEU A 338 4.60 -16.70 11.82
N LEU A 339 4.92 -17.46 12.88
CA LEU A 339 3.94 -17.90 13.85
C LEU A 339 3.26 -16.72 14.53
N GLY A 340 4.01 -15.68 14.89
CA GLY A 340 3.46 -14.43 15.44
C GLY A 340 2.44 -13.80 14.51
N GLY A 341 2.78 -13.63 13.23
CA GLY A 341 1.85 -13.09 12.22
C GLY A 341 0.64 -13.99 11.96
N LEU A 342 0.83 -15.31 11.97
CA LEU A 342 -0.27 -16.27 11.82
C LEU A 342 -1.23 -16.22 13.01
N VAL A 343 -0.68 -16.15 14.23
CA VAL A 343 -1.46 -16.03 15.46
C VAL A 343 -2.29 -14.76 15.44
N THR A 344 -1.71 -13.60 15.12
CA THR A 344 -2.45 -12.32 15.07
C THR A 344 -3.50 -12.31 13.96
N PHE A 345 -3.20 -12.92 12.82
CA PHE A 345 -4.14 -13.11 11.72
C PHE A 345 -5.33 -13.98 12.15
N LEU A 346 -5.08 -15.14 12.76
CA LEU A 346 -6.13 -16.06 13.20
C LEU A 346 -6.99 -15.44 14.31
N PHE A 347 -6.39 -14.79 15.31
CA PHE A 347 -7.13 -14.16 16.40
C PHE A 347 -8.07 -13.05 15.95
N GLU A 348 -7.75 -12.32 14.88
CA GLU A 348 -8.61 -11.26 14.39
C GLU A 348 -9.64 -11.75 13.35
N ILE A 349 -9.22 -12.62 12.43
CA ILE A 349 -10.05 -13.00 11.29
C ILE A 349 -10.99 -14.14 11.63
N VAL A 350 -10.57 -15.14 12.41
CA VAL A 350 -11.42 -16.29 12.73
C VAL A 350 -12.68 -15.85 13.46
N PRO A 351 -12.63 -15.00 14.52
CA PRO A 351 -13.86 -14.53 15.16
C PRO A 351 -14.75 -13.70 14.23
N ALA A 352 -14.17 -12.89 13.35
CA ALA A 352 -14.92 -12.11 12.37
C ALA A 352 -15.67 -13.02 11.38
N LEU A 353 -14.97 -14.03 10.86
CA LEU A 353 -15.51 -15.01 9.92
C LEU A 353 -16.59 -15.87 10.58
N LEU A 354 -16.36 -16.36 11.81
CA LEU A 354 -17.36 -17.13 12.56
C LEU A 354 -18.63 -16.33 12.82
N ARG A 355 -18.52 -15.04 13.17
CA ARG A 355 -19.68 -14.14 13.32
C ARG A 355 -20.44 -13.97 12.00
N TYR A 356 -19.72 -13.80 10.90
CA TYR A 356 -20.33 -13.70 9.56
C TYR A 356 -21.08 -14.98 9.17
N ILE A 357 -20.45 -16.15 9.36
CA ILE A 357 -21.06 -17.46 9.05
C ILE A 357 -22.31 -17.66 9.91
N LYS A 358 -22.22 -17.41 11.22
CA LYS A 358 -23.36 -17.56 12.15
C LYS A 358 -24.55 -16.70 11.72
N ARG A 359 -24.32 -15.43 11.41
CA ARG A 359 -25.37 -14.51 10.93
C ARG A 359 -26.00 -15.01 9.63
N LYS A 360 -25.20 -15.48 8.67
CA LYS A 360 -25.71 -16.00 7.39
C LYS A 360 -26.52 -17.28 7.56
N LEU A 361 -26.18 -18.13 8.54
CA LEU A 361 -26.96 -19.31 8.89
C LEU A 361 -28.30 -18.95 9.55
N GLU A 362 -28.32 -17.97 10.46
CA GLU A 362 -29.56 -17.45 11.07
C GLU A 362 -30.49 -16.83 10.02
N GLU A 363 -29.94 -16.03 9.10
CA GLU A 363 -30.70 -15.48 7.95
C GLU A 363 -31.30 -16.58 7.06
N ARG A 364 -30.58 -17.69 6.85
CA ARG A 364 -31.11 -18.84 6.10
C ARG A 364 -32.20 -19.57 6.88
N ARG A 365 -32.02 -19.78 8.19
CA ARG A 365 -33.02 -20.44 9.05
C ARG A 365 -34.33 -19.66 9.05
N ASN A 366 -34.26 -18.33 9.20
CA ASN A 366 -35.43 -17.45 9.21
C ASN A 366 -36.17 -17.37 7.87
N ARG A 367 -35.54 -17.77 6.75
CA ARG A 367 -36.21 -17.85 5.44
C ARG A 367 -36.97 -19.16 5.24
N VAL A 368 -36.60 -20.21 5.95
CA VAL A 368 -37.20 -21.54 5.82
C VAL A 368 -38.35 -21.72 6.82
N SER A 369 -38.29 -21.06 7.98
CA SER A 369 -39.40 -21.05 8.94
C SER A 369 -40.56 -20.22 8.40
N PRO A 370 -41.76 -20.82 8.16
CA PRO A 370 -42.94 -20.05 7.78
C PRO A 370 -43.33 -19.09 8.91
N PRO A 371 -43.91 -17.92 8.59
CA PRO A 371 -44.46 -17.04 9.62
C PRO A 371 -45.61 -17.79 10.33
N GLU A 372 -45.47 -17.98 11.65
CA GLU A 372 -46.53 -18.49 12.52
C GLU A 372 -47.69 -17.51 12.67
#